data_AF-A0A5S6Q5H0-F1
#
_entry.id   AF-A0A5S6Q5H0-F1
#
_cell.length_a   1.000
_cell.length_b   1.000
_cell.length_c   1.000
_cell.angle_alpha   90.00
_cell.angle_beta   90.00
_cell.angle_gamma   90.00
#
_symmetry.space_group_name_H-M   'P 1'
#
loop_
_entity.id
_entity.type
_entity.pdbx_description
1 polymer ?
#
loop_
_entity_poly.entity_id
_entity_poly.type
_entity_poly.pdbx_seq_one_letter_code
_entity_poly.pdbx_strand_id
1 'polypeptide(L)'
;MCLCTVGSGMTERCHRTVKVIAARKQCGVEEAVYWYNLRPRDDCSKATAPANAVFRYSVSVHEIDPIGSDVQGVENSFAEGDLVWVRQPGSRCDRQFAKGEITKILSDQAVEVDGMPRHVKDIRRRSSMSEHRDEATTTAREDDDGGSSTWLMEIR
;
A
#
# COMPACT_ATOMS: atom_id res chain seq x y z
N MET A 1 -2.55 9.63 6.88
CA MET A 1 -1.73 8.40 6.91
C MET A 1 -1.96 7.68 5.60
N CYS A 2 -0.88 7.32 4.90
CA CYS A 2 -1.01 6.70 3.59
C CYS A 2 -0.51 5.25 3.70
N LEU A 3 -1.38 4.36 4.16
CA LEU A 3 -1.11 2.91 4.24
C LEU A 3 -1.45 2.26 2.90
N CYS A 4 -0.72 1.20 2.51
CA CYS A 4 -1.16 0.31 1.44
C CYS A 4 -2.41 -0.44 1.91
N THR A 5 -3.58 -0.02 1.45
CA THR A 5 -4.89 -0.61 1.79
C THR A 5 -5.18 -1.91 1.02
N VAL A 6 -4.22 -2.40 0.23
CA VAL A 6 -4.43 -3.50 -0.72
C VAL A 6 -4.86 -4.80 -0.01
N GLY A 7 -4.27 -5.11 1.14
CA GLY A 7 -4.62 -6.32 1.91
C GLY A 7 -5.99 -6.28 2.59
N SER A 8 -6.58 -5.10 2.81
CA SER A 8 -7.89 -4.93 3.45
C SER A 8 -8.98 -4.45 2.48
N GLY A 9 -8.69 -4.47 1.17
CA GLY A 9 -9.57 -3.87 0.17
C GLY A 9 -11.00 -4.45 0.15
N MET A 10 -11.19 -5.71 0.53
CA MET A 10 -12.53 -6.30 0.63
C MET A 10 -13.33 -5.70 1.78
N THR A 11 -12.76 -5.71 2.99
CA THR A 11 -13.37 -5.11 4.18
C THR A 11 -13.66 -3.63 3.97
N GLU A 12 -12.71 -2.88 3.42
CA GLU A 12 -12.88 -1.45 3.15
C GLU A 12 -13.99 -1.15 2.13
N ARG A 13 -14.13 -1.99 1.09
CA ARG A 13 -15.27 -1.90 0.17
C ARG A 13 -16.58 -2.24 0.86
N CYS A 14 -16.61 -3.25 1.74
CA CYS A 14 -17.79 -3.58 2.53
C CYS A 14 -18.19 -2.42 3.45
N HIS A 15 -17.23 -1.83 4.18
CA HIS A 15 -17.44 -0.65 5.01
C HIS A 15 -18.03 0.51 4.21
N ARG A 16 -17.49 0.80 3.03
CA ARG A 16 -18.04 1.83 2.13
C ARG A 16 -19.50 1.53 1.79
N THR A 17 -19.82 0.32 1.37
CA THR A 17 -21.18 -0.05 0.95
C THR A 17 -22.18 0.06 2.11
N VAL A 18 -21.85 -0.48 3.29
CA VAL A 18 -22.73 -0.42 4.46
C VAL A 18 -22.96 1.03 4.90
N LYS A 19 -21.92 1.86 4.96
CA LYS A 19 -22.05 3.30 5.27
C LYS A 19 -22.94 4.02 4.26
N VAL A 20 -22.80 3.72 2.97
CA VAL A 20 -23.64 4.28 1.91
C VAL A 20 -25.11 3.87 2.07
N ILE A 21 -25.38 2.61 2.42
CA ILE A 21 -26.75 2.13 2.66
C ILE A 21 -27.37 2.85 3.85
N ALA A 22 -26.66 2.91 4.99
CA ALA A 22 -27.12 3.58 6.20
C ALA A 22 -27.46 5.06 5.92
N ALA A 23 -26.58 5.79 5.23
CA ALA A 23 -26.81 7.18 4.89
C ALA A 23 -27.99 7.39 3.91
N ARG A 24 -28.13 6.53 2.89
CA ARG A 24 -29.22 6.65 1.89
C ARG A 24 -30.58 6.24 2.43
N LYS A 25 -30.63 5.27 3.32
CA LYS A 25 -31.87 4.74 3.92
C LYS A 25 -32.21 5.38 5.27
N GLN A 26 -31.29 6.17 5.83
CA GLN A 26 -31.42 6.78 7.16
C GLN A 26 -31.73 5.73 8.23
N CYS A 27 -31.04 4.59 8.17
CA CYS A 27 -31.24 3.47 9.08
C CYS A 27 -30.00 3.19 9.95
N GLY A 28 -30.20 2.38 11.00
CA GLY A 28 -29.12 1.88 11.84
C GLY A 28 -28.16 0.95 11.09
N VAL A 29 -27.03 0.64 11.73
CA VAL A 29 -25.98 -0.18 11.10
C VAL A 29 -26.46 -1.61 10.90
N GLU A 30 -27.21 -2.15 11.85
CA GLU A 30 -27.82 -3.47 11.82
C GLU A 30 -28.75 -3.66 10.61
N GLU A 31 -29.60 -2.67 10.34
CA GLU A 31 -30.52 -2.71 9.19
C GLU A 31 -29.75 -2.54 7.88
N ALA A 32 -28.74 -1.68 7.85
CA ALA A 32 -27.89 -1.51 6.68
C ALA A 32 -27.14 -2.80 6.30
N VAL A 33 -26.65 -3.54 7.29
CA VAL A 33 -26.00 -4.86 7.10
C VAL A 33 -27.00 -5.90 6.61
N TYR A 34 -28.21 -5.93 7.18
CA TYR A 34 -29.30 -6.79 6.69
C TYR A 34 -29.58 -6.56 5.20
N TRP A 35 -29.72 -5.29 4.80
CA TRP A 35 -29.89 -4.93 3.40
C TRP A 35 -28.70 -5.28 2.52
N TYR A 36 -27.47 -5.16 3.02
CA TYR A 36 -26.27 -5.53 2.28
C TYR A 36 -26.25 -7.04 1.96
N ASN A 37 -26.58 -7.88 2.95
CA ASN A 37 -26.53 -9.34 2.81
C ASN A 37 -27.59 -9.90 1.86
N LEU A 38 -28.74 -9.23 1.73
CA LEU A 38 -29.87 -9.66 0.91
C LEU A 38 -29.91 -9.04 -0.49
N ARG A 39 -29.22 -7.91 -0.72
CA ARG A 39 -29.21 -7.27 -2.04
C ARG A 39 -28.27 -8.01 -2.98
N PRO A 40 -28.75 -8.44 -4.15
CA PRO A 40 -27.88 -8.93 -5.21
C PRO A 40 -26.92 -7.81 -5.63
N ARG A 41 -25.71 -8.19 -6.00
CA ARG A 41 -24.75 -7.25 -6.61
C ARG A 41 -25.25 -6.87 -8.01
N ASP A 42 -25.00 -5.64 -8.45
CA ASP A 42 -25.46 -4.99 -9.70
C ASP A 42 -25.96 -5.94 -10.82
N ASP A 43 -27.19 -5.75 -11.29
CA ASP A 43 -27.92 -6.52 -12.32
C ASP A 43 -27.88 -8.05 -12.20
N CYS A 44 -27.30 -8.59 -11.13
CA CYS A 44 -27.17 -10.02 -10.93
C CYS A 44 -28.44 -10.60 -10.32
N SER A 45 -28.67 -11.87 -10.64
CA SER A 45 -29.73 -12.68 -10.05
C SER A 45 -29.68 -12.68 -8.52
N LYS A 46 -30.83 -12.98 -7.87
CA LYS A 46 -30.92 -13.12 -6.41
C LYS A 46 -29.86 -14.07 -5.83
N ALA A 47 -29.40 -15.05 -6.60
CA ALA A 47 -28.38 -16.02 -6.18
C ALA A 47 -27.01 -15.40 -5.86
N THR A 48 -26.71 -14.19 -6.34
CA THR A 48 -25.41 -13.51 -6.14
C THR A 48 -25.36 -12.68 -4.86
N ALA A 49 -26.46 -12.62 -4.09
CA ALA A 49 -26.46 -11.94 -2.79
C ALA A 49 -25.44 -12.56 -1.82
N PRO A 50 -24.73 -11.77 -0.99
CA PRO A 50 -23.71 -12.30 -0.08
C PRO A 50 -24.20 -13.43 0.84
N ALA A 51 -25.44 -13.35 1.33
CA ALA A 51 -26.04 -14.40 2.16
C ALA A 51 -26.11 -15.75 1.43
N ASN A 52 -26.37 -15.73 0.12
CA ASN A 52 -26.50 -16.96 -0.67
C ASN A 52 -25.15 -17.63 -0.91
N ALA A 53 -24.02 -16.94 -0.79
CA ALA A 53 -22.72 -17.59 -0.80
C ALA A 53 -22.47 -18.43 0.47
N VAL A 54 -23.03 -18.02 1.62
CA VAL A 54 -22.86 -18.70 2.91
C VAL A 54 -23.89 -19.82 3.10
N PHE A 55 -25.15 -19.56 2.74
CA PHE A 55 -26.26 -20.50 2.96
C PHE A 55 -26.51 -21.46 1.79
N ARG A 56 -25.67 -21.44 0.75
CA ARG A 56 -25.72 -22.42 -0.33
C ARG A 56 -24.95 -23.67 0.06
N TYR A 57 -25.70 -24.75 0.32
CA TYR A 57 -25.11 -26.08 0.41
C TYR A 57 -24.75 -26.57 -0.99
N SER A 58 -23.52 -26.30 -1.44
CA SER A 58 -22.95 -26.97 -2.60
C SER A 58 -22.35 -28.30 -2.17
N VAL A 59 -22.88 -29.41 -2.68
CA VAL A 59 -22.25 -30.72 -2.53
C VAL A 59 -21.08 -30.78 -3.51
N SER A 60 -19.87 -30.59 -3.00
CA SER A 60 -18.66 -30.84 -3.78
C SER A 60 -18.32 -32.32 -3.69
N VAL A 61 -18.39 -33.01 -4.83
CA VAL A 61 -17.98 -34.41 -4.92
C VAL A 61 -16.47 -34.42 -5.12
N HIS A 62 -15.76 -34.91 -4.11
CA HIS A 62 -14.32 -35.12 -4.18
C HIS A 62 -14.00 -35.92 -5.45
N GLU A 63 -13.03 -35.48 -6.25
CA GLU A 63 -12.60 -36.05 -7.56
C GLU A 63 -13.36 -35.60 -8.82
N ILE A 64 -14.55 -34.98 -8.71
CA ILE A 64 -15.28 -34.46 -9.88
C ILE A 64 -15.03 -32.97 -10.08
N ASP A 65 -14.97 -32.22 -8.98
CA ASP A 65 -14.73 -30.78 -9.03
C ASP A 65 -13.23 -30.52 -9.27
N PRO A 66 -12.86 -29.83 -10.37
CA PRO A 66 -11.46 -29.53 -10.65
C PRO A 66 -10.90 -28.61 -9.56
N ILE A 67 -9.82 -29.05 -8.90
CA ILE A 67 -9.02 -28.19 -8.04
C ILE A 67 -8.28 -27.22 -8.96
N GLY A 68 -8.83 -26.03 -9.13
CA GLY A 68 -8.17 -24.94 -9.86
C GLY A 68 -6.95 -24.45 -9.10
N SER A 69 -5.82 -25.14 -9.20
CA SER A 69 -4.53 -24.58 -8.79
C SER A 69 -4.03 -23.68 -9.92
N ASP A 70 -4.50 -22.44 -9.93
CA ASP A 70 -3.92 -21.41 -10.79
C ASP A 70 -2.58 -21.00 -10.17
N VAL A 71 -1.55 -21.82 -10.41
CA VAL A 71 -0.17 -21.48 -10.06
C VAL A 71 0.30 -20.51 -11.13
N GLN A 72 -0.16 -19.26 -11.03
CA GLN A 72 0.40 -18.18 -11.82
C GLN A 72 1.87 -18.06 -11.44
N GLY A 73 2.74 -18.35 -12.43
CA GLY A 73 4.17 -18.14 -12.31
C GLY A 73 4.42 -16.72 -11.84
N VAL A 74 5.09 -16.60 -10.69
CA VAL A 74 5.35 -15.31 -10.07
C VAL A 74 6.46 -14.61 -10.85
N GLU A 75 6.09 -13.86 -11.88
CA GLU A 75 7.02 -12.96 -12.56
C GLU A 75 7.18 -11.70 -11.70
N ASN A 76 8.14 -11.74 -10.78
CA ASN A 76 8.44 -10.61 -9.92
C ASN A 76 9.34 -9.60 -10.62
N SER A 77 8.94 -8.33 -10.58
CA SER A 77 9.73 -7.20 -11.13
C SER A 77 10.92 -6.82 -10.25
N PHE A 78 11.39 -7.67 -9.35
CA PHE A 78 12.45 -7.39 -8.39
C PHE A 78 13.28 -8.64 -8.11
N ALA A 79 14.56 -8.47 -7.86
CA ALA A 79 15.50 -9.53 -7.49
C ALA A 79 16.02 -9.33 -6.06
N GLU A 80 16.47 -10.42 -5.43
CA GLU A 80 17.21 -10.33 -4.16
C GLU A 80 18.52 -9.54 -4.40
N GLY A 81 18.83 -8.61 -3.49
CA GLY A 81 19.95 -7.67 -3.62
C GLY A 81 19.64 -6.37 -4.36
N ASP A 82 18.42 -6.19 -4.89
CA ASP A 82 18.04 -4.92 -5.52
C ASP A 82 17.97 -3.79 -4.47
N LEU A 83 18.66 -2.68 -4.77
CA LEU A 83 18.57 -1.45 -3.98
C LEU A 83 17.24 -0.75 -4.27
N VAL A 84 16.50 -0.41 -3.21
CA VAL A 84 15.16 0.16 -3.34
C VAL A 84 14.91 1.35 -2.42
N TRP A 85 13.95 2.17 -2.84
CA TRP A 85 13.33 3.22 -2.04
C TRP A 85 12.03 2.69 -1.44
N VAL A 86 11.93 2.69 -0.12
CA VAL A 86 10.81 2.12 0.65
C VAL A 86 9.97 3.22 1.28
N ARG A 87 8.66 3.16 1.07
CA ARG A 87 7.73 4.04 1.75
C ARG A 87 7.61 3.66 3.22
N GLN A 88 7.74 4.65 4.12
CA GLN A 88 7.61 4.42 5.55
C GLN A 88 6.13 4.27 5.97
N PRO A 89 5.77 3.24 6.75
CA PRO A 89 4.41 3.06 7.22
C PRO A 89 4.00 4.23 8.13
N GLY A 90 2.75 4.69 7.97
CA GLY A 90 2.22 5.80 8.78
C GLY A 90 2.80 7.18 8.45
N SER A 91 3.76 7.30 7.53
CA SER A 91 4.27 8.59 7.09
C SER A 91 3.21 9.39 6.35
N ARG A 92 3.35 10.72 6.36
CA ARG A 92 2.60 11.57 5.44
C ARG A 92 3.09 11.31 4.01
N CYS A 93 2.20 11.56 3.04
CA CYS A 93 2.44 11.26 1.63
C CYS A 93 3.55 12.12 0.99
N ASP A 94 3.97 13.20 1.64
CA ASP A 94 5.03 14.15 1.26
C ASP A 94 6.41 13.78 1.83
N ARG A 95 6.49 12.81 2.75
CA ARG A 95 7.78 12.37 3.30
C ARG A 95 8.58 11.56 2.28
N GLN A 96 9.90 11.71 2.36
CA GLN A 96 10.85 10.97 1.54
C GLN A 96 10.80 9.47 1.82
N PHE A 97 11.09 8.68 0.79
CA PHE A 97 11.23 7.24 0.90
C PHE A 97 12.57 6.92 1.56
N ALA A 98 12.59 5.88 2.40
CA ALA A 98 13.81 5.41 3.03
C ALA A 98 14.60 4.51 2.07
N LYS A 99 15.90 4.37 2.34
CA LYS A 99 16.76 3.41 1.66
C LYS A 99 16.51 2.01 2.24
N GLY A 100 16.50 0.98 1.40
CA GLY A 100 16.51 -0.44 1.81
C GLY A 100 17.00 -1.37 0.68
N GLU A 101 17.19 -2.63 1.01
CA GLU A 101 17.63 -3.70 0.09
C GLU A 101 16.66 -4.88 0.16
N ILE A 102 16.35 -5.47 -1.00
CA ILE A 102 15.49 -6.66 -1.05
C ILE A 102 16.24 -7.87 -0.54
N THR A 103 15.82 -8.40 0.62
CA THR A 103 16.42 -9.59 1.24
C THR A 103 15.83 -10.88 0.69
N LYS A 104 14.53 -10.88 0.34
CA LYS A 104 13.83 -12.08 -0.13
C LYS A 104 12.60 -11.76 -0.97
N ILE A 105 12.31 -12.62 -1.95
CA ILE A 105 11.07 -12.57 -2.72
C ILE A 105 10.01 -13.48 -2.08
N LEU A 106 8.82 -12.93 -1.74
CA LEU A 106 7.74 -13.70 -1.11
C LEU A 106 6.62 -14.08 -2.10
N SER A 107 6.12 -13.10 -2.86
CA SER A 107 5.09 -13.28 -3.90
C SER A 107 5.17 -12.15 -4.95
N ASP A 108 4.34 -12.22 -5.99
CA ASP A 108 4.18 -11.19 -7.03
C ASP A 108 3.93 -9.76 -6.48
N GLN A 109 3.31 -9.70 -5.30
CA GLN A 109 2.83 -8.50 -4.65
C GLN A 109 3.58 -8.17 -3.37
N ALA A 110 4.43 -9.07 -2.87
CA ALA A 110 5.13 -8.92 -1.61
C ALA A 110 6.60 -9.32 -1.69
N VAL A 111 7.47 -8.45 -1.19
CA VAL A 111 8.91 -8.70 -1.05
C VAL A 111 9.36 -8.32 0.35
N GLU A 112 10.42 -8.95 0.82
CA GLU A 112 11.05 -8.64 2.09
C GLU A 112 12.16 -7.62 1.86
N VAL A 113 12.12 -6.52 2.61
CA VAL A 113 13.14 -5.46 2.57
C VAL A 113 13.72 -5.30 3.97
N ASP A 114 15.04 -5.45 4.08
CA ASP A 114 15.77 -5.41 5.36
C ASP A 114 15.15 -6.32 6.44
N GLY A 115 14.68 -7.51 6.05
CA GLY A 115 14.04 -8.47 6.98
C GLY A 115 12.55 -8.23 7.26
N MET A 116 11.92 -7.24 6.61
CA MET A 116 10.53 -6.89 6.86
C MET A 116 9.67 -6.99 5.57
N PRO A 117 8.59 -7.79 5.54
CA PRO A 117 7.66 -7.85 4.42
C PRO A 117 7.03 -6.49 4.08
N ARG A 118 7.00 -6.21 2.79
CA ARG A 118 6.49 -4.98 2.17
C ARG A 118 5.72 -5.32 0.89
N HIS A 119 4.67 -4.54 0.61
CA HIS A 119 3.94 -4.65 -0.65
C HIS A 119 4.74 -3.96 -1.76
N VAL A 120 4.81 -4.55 -2.96
CA VAL A 120 5.60 -4.03 -4.09
C VAL A 120 5.27 -2.58 -4.47
N LYS A 121 4.02 -2.16 -4.28
CA LYS A 121 3.57 -0.76 -4.48
C LYS A 121 4.21 0.27 -3.53
N ASP A 122 4.71 -0.15 -2.37
CA ASP A 122 5.39 0.73 -1.41
C ASP A 122 6.90 0.84 -1.71
N ILE A 123 7.36 0.22 -2.80
CA ILE A 123 8.78 0.10 -3.15
C ILE A 123 9.02 0.69 -4.54
N ARG A 124 10.16 1.35 -4.72
CA ARG A 124 10.64 1.84 -6.02
C ARG A 124 12.09 1.43 -6.22
N ARG A 125 12.47 1.03 -7.43
CA ARG A 125 13.88 0.73 -7.74
C ARG A 125 14.75 1.97 -7.52
N ARG A 126 15.93 1.79 -6.92
CA ARG A 126 16.97 2.81 -6.82
C ARG A 126 18.02 2.52 -7.89
N SER A 127 18.36 3.53 -8.68
CA SER A 127 19.51 3.45 -9.57
C SER A 127 20.80 3.53 -8.75
N SER A 128 21.73 2.59 -8.94
CA SER A 128 23.08 2.64 -8.34
C SER A 128 23.88 3.88 -8.77
N MET A 129 23.54 4.49 -9.90
CA MET A 129 24.25 5.65 -10.44
C MET A 129 24.05 6.96 -9.62
N SER A 130 23.12 6.98 -8.66
CA SER A 130 22.86 8.18 -7.84
C SER A 130 23.75 8.33 -6.61
N GLU A 131 24.62 7.37 -6.31
CA GLU A 131 25.39 7.34 -5.05
C GLU A 131 26.59 8.30 -5.04
N HIS A 132 26.96 8.90 -6.17
CA HIS A 132 28.17 9.72 -6.26
C HIS A 132 27.99 11.22 -5.95
N ARG A 133 26.77 11.69 -5.67
CA ARG A 133 26.47 13.13 -5.50
C ARG A 133 26.17 13.56 -4.06
N ASP A 134 25.91 12.62 -3.15
CA ASP A 134 25.56 12.94 -1.76
C ASP A 134 26.79 12.94 -0.81
N GLU A 135 27.97 12.55 -1.28
CA GLU A 135 29.23 12.49 -0.50
C GLU A 135 30.25 13.57 -0.91
N ALA A 136 29.77 14.69 -1.47
CA ALA A 136 30.62 15.83 -1.85
C ALA A 136 30.11 17.14 -1.23
N THR A 137 29.66 17.14 0.02
CA THR A 137 29.43 18.40 0.78
C THR A 137 29.58 18.18 2.28
N THR A 138 30.69 17.59 2.75
CA THR A 138 31.01 17.61 4.19
C THR A 138 32.52 17.70 4.50
N THR A 139 33.34 18.37 3.69
CA THR A 139 34.70 18.77 4.13
C THR A 139 35.13 20.10 3.50
N ALA A 140 34.84 21.21 4.17
CA ALA A 140 35.64 22.44 4.12
C ALA A 140 35.20 23.33 5.29
N ARG A 141 35.74 23.05 6.48
CA ARG A 141 35.86 24.02 7.57
C ARG A 141 37.36 24.23 7.75
N GLU A 142 37.86 25.37 7.29
CA GLU A 142 39.07 26.02 7.80
C GLU A 142 38.79 27.53 7.82
N ASP A 143 39.04 28.13 8.98
CA ASP A 143 38.82 29.51 9.40
C ASP A 143 39.93 30.47 8.89
N ASP A 144 39.65 31.79 8.80
CA ASP A 144 40.48 32.98 9.15
C ASP A 144 39.84 34.26 8.53
N ASP A 145 39.11 35.12 9.25
CA ASP A 145 39.50 36.26 10.12
C ASP A 145 39.70 37.63 9.40
N GLY A 146 39.05 38.66 9.96
CA GLY A 146 39.54 40.05 9.96
C GLY A 146 39.17 41.00 8.82
N GLY A 147 38.23 41.93 9.04
CA GLY A 147 38.13 43.13 8.17
C GLY A 147 36.91 44.05 8.30
N SER A 148 36.76 44.70 9.45
CA SER A 148 35.90 45.86 9.72
C SER A 148 35.74 46.89 8.57
N SER A 149 34.50 47.25 8.21
CA SER A 149 34.09 48.67 8.26
C SER A 149 32.58 48.83 8.33
N THR A 150 32.18 49.61 9.34
CA THR A 150 30.88 50.21 9.61
C THR A 150 30.46 51.20 8.53
N TRP A 151 29.23 51.15 8.02
CA TRP A 151 28.47 52.36 7.64
C TRP A 151 26.95 52.16 7.82
N LEU A 152 26.46 52.84 8.86
CA LEU A 152 25.17 53.48 9.11
C LEU A 152 23.90 53.07 8.33
N MET A 153 22.88 52.79 9.14
CA MET A 153 21.45 52.85 8.85
C MET A 153 21.03 54.22 8.27
N GLU A 154 20.07 54.23 7.36
CA GLU A 154 19.03 55.26 7.41
C GLU A 154 17.68 54.74 6.90
N ILE A 155 16.67 54.93 7.75
CA ILE A 155 15.26 54.64 7.56
C ILE A 155 14.60 55.88 6.95
N ARG A 156 13.74 55.71 5.95
CA ARG A 156 12.51 56.51 5.84
C ARG A 156 11.39 55.73 5.16
#